data_AF-A0A938KGR2-F1
#
_entry.id   AF-A0A938KGR2-F1
#
_cell.length_a   1.000
_cell.length_b   1.000
_cell.length_c   1.000
_cell.angle_alpha   90.00
_cell.angle_beta   90.00
_cell.angle_gamma   90.00
#
_symmetry.space_group_name_H-M   'P 1'
#
loop_
_entity.id
_entity.type
_entity.pdbx_description
1 polymer ?
#
loop_
_entity_poly.entity_id
_entity_poly.type
_entity_poly.pdbx_seq_one_letter_code
_entity_poly.pdbx_strand_id
1 'polypeptide(L)'
;MHAHAEILHRLLNPGVIAVVRVDHPSKALPTAEALLAGGVIAIELTMTIPNALEAIREAAGRLGGDALIGVGTVLDARVASAAIDAGAQFV
;
A
#
# COMPACT_ATOMS: atom_id res chain seq x y z
N MET A 1 -11.05 -5.90 -8.55
CA MET A 1 -10.68 -4.61 -9.18
C MET A 1 -11.66 -3.59 -8.64
N HIS A 2 -11.18 -2.57 -7.92
CA HIS A 2 -12.04 -1.50 -7.39
C HIS A 2 -12.34 -0.49 -8.50
N ALA A 3 -13.51 0.15 -8.44
CA ALA A 3 -13.80 1.25 -9.34
C ALA A 3 -12.90 2.45 -8.98
N HIS A 4 -12.47 3.25 -9.97
CA HIS A 4 -11.63 4.43 -9.73
C HIS A 4 -12.24 5.41 -8.71
N ALA A 5 -13.57 5.61 -8.77
CA ALA A 5 -14.29 6.46 -7.82
C ALA A 5 -14.29 5.90 -6.38
N GLU A 6 -14.29 4.57 -6.23
CA GLU A 6 -14.22 3.91 -4.92
C GLU A 6 -12.84 4.09 -4.28
N ILE A 7 -11.77 3.93 -5.07
CA ILE A 7 -10.40 4.20 -4.64
C ILE A 7 -10.27 5.66 -4.18
N LEU A 8 -10.71 6.62 -5.00
CA LEU A 8 -10.68 8.04 -4.66
C LEU A 8 -11.47 8.34 -3.37
N HIS A 9 -12.64 7.74 -3.19
CA HIS A 9 -13.43 7.93 -1.98
C HIS A 9 -12.66 7.47 -0.73
N ARG A 10 -12.02 6.29 -0.77
CA ARG A 10 -11.22 5.74 0.34
C ARG A 10 -9.94 6.54 0.60
N LEU A 11 -9.38 7.20 -0.42
CA LEU A 11 -8.24 8.11 -0.25
C LEU A 11 -8.66 9.45 0.39
N LEU A 12 -9.80 10.00 -0.03
CA LEU A 12 -10.29 11.31 0.43
C LEU A 12 -11.01 11.26 1.78
N ASN A 13 -11.47 10.09 2.21
CA ASN A 13 -12.13 9.86 3.49
C ASN A 13 -11.52 8.62 4.18
N PRO A 14 -10.78 8.77 5.29
CA PRO A 14 -10.72 9.93 6.20
C PRO A 14 -9.79 11.08 5.77
N GLY A 15 -9.16 11.02 4.59
CA GLY A 15 -8.33 12.11 4.07
C GLY A 15 -6.88 12.11 4.59
N VAL A 16 -6.42 10.96 5.09
CA VAL A 16 -5.02 10.73 5.49
C VAL A 16 -4.50 9.48 4.79
N ILE A 17 -3.26 9.56 4.30
CA ILE A 17 -2.53 8.44 3.69
C ILE A 17 -1.22 8.27 4.45
N ALA A 18 -0.98 7.09 5.00
CA ALA A 18 0.28 6.79 5.68
C ALA A 18 1.34 6.33 4.70
N VAL A 19 2.41 7.11 4.55
CA VAL A 19 3.58 6.72 3.76
C VAL A 19 4.56 5.94 4.65
N VAL A 20 4.68 4.65 4.41
CA VAL A 20 5.48 3.72 5.23
C VAL A 20 6.85 3.51 4.58
N ARG A 21 7.89 3.82 5.35
CA ARG A 21 9.28 3.48 5.04
C ARG A 21 9.84 2.64 6.17
N VAL A 22 10.38 1.47 5.85
CA VAL A 22 11.05 0.59 6.80
C VAL A 22 12.36 0.07 6.21
N ASP A 23 13.32 -0.16 7.09
CA ASP A 23 14.66 -0.68 6.78
C ASP A 23 14.69 -2.20 6.58
N HIS A 24 13.63 -2.90 7.01
CA HIS A 24 13.51 -4.34 6.88
C HIS A 24 12.09 -4.74 6.44
N PRO A 25 11.91 -5.57 5.39
CA PRO A 25 10.59 -5.92 4.84
C PRO A 25 9.64 -6.53 5.87
N SER A 26 10.15 -7.33 6.81
CA SER A 26 9.34 -7.94 7.88
C SER A 26 8.63 -6.94 8.80
N LYS A 27 8.99 -5.65 8.76
CA LYS A 27 8.33 -4.58 9.52
C LYS A 27 7.16 -3.95 8.76
N ALA A 28 7.05 -4.15 7.45
CA ALA A 28 6.07 -3.48 6.60
C ALA A 28 4.64 -3.90 6.96
N LEU A 29 4.36 -5.21 6.98
CA LEU A 29 3.03 -5.72 7.32
C LEU A 29 2.62 -5.38 8.76
N PRO A 30 3.41 -5.64 9.82
CA PRO A 30 3.03 -5.25 11.18
C PRO A 30 2.76 -3.75 11.34
N THR A 31 3.49 -2.92 10.60
CA THR A 31 3.27 -1.46 10.58
C THR A 31 1.94 -1.13 9.91
N ALA A 32 1.63 -1.77 8.78
CA ALA A 32 0.36 -1.59 8.09
C ALA A 32 -0.84 -2.07 8.93
N GLU A 33 -0.71 -3.20 9.62
CA GLU A 33 -1.71 -3.72 10.57
C GLU A 33 -1.97 -2.71 11.72
N ALA A 34 -0.90 -2.16 12.30
CA ALA A 34 -1.03 -1.17 13.38
C ALA A 34 -1.70 0.13 12.89
N LEU A 35 -1.36 0.60 11.68
CA LEU A 35 -1.97 1.78 11.06
C LEU A 35 -3.47 1.58 10.82
N LEU A 36 -3.85 0.42 10.26
CA LEU A 36 -5.24 0.07 10.04
C LEU A 36 -6.02 0.00 11.36
N ALA A 37 -5.45 -0.64 12.39
CA ALA A 37 -6.04 -0.69 13.73
C ALA A 37 -6.22 0.71 14.36
N GLY A 38 -5.35 1.66 14.01
CA GLY A 38 -5.45 3.07 14.37
C GLY A 38 -6.45 3.88 13.53
N GLY A 39 -7.11 3.28 12.54
CA GLY A 39 -8.10 3.92 11.67
C GLY A 39 -7.54 4.53 10.39
N VAL A 40 -6.26 4.30 10.07
CA VAL A 40 -5.67 4.76 8.80
C VAL A 40 -5.92 3.70 7.72
N ILE A 41 -6.89 4.01 6.84
CA ILE A 41 -7.34 3.06 5.80
C ILE A 41 -6.37 3.03 4.62
N ALA A 42 -5.85 4.17 4.18
CA ALA A 42 -4.95 4.26 3.03
C ALA A 42 -3.48 4.21 3.47
N ILE A 43 -2.75 3.21 2.97
CA ILE A 43 -1.37 2.93 3.36
C ILE A 43 -0.53 2.77 2.09
N GLU A 44 0.49 3.62 1.95
CA GLU A 44 1.43 3.61 0.84
C GLU A 44 2.75 2.97 1.29
N LEU A 45 3.10 1.82 0.73
CA LEU A 45 4.41 1.21 0.93
C LEU A 45 5.39 1.77 -0.11
N THR A 46 6.54 2.29 0.32
CA THR A 46 7.48 2.86 -0.64
C THR A 46 8.35 1.79 -1.30
N MET A 47 8.72 2.01 -2.57
CA MET A 47 9.71 1.21 -3.28
C MET A 47 11.12 1.29 -2.69
N THR A 48 11.34 2.14 -1.67
CA THR A 48 12.60 2.19 -0.91
C THR A 48 12.70 1.11 0.17
N ILE A 49 11.62 0.39 0.47
CA ILE A 49 11.65 -0.78 1.35
C ILE A 49 12.41 -1.91 0.63
N PRO A 50 13.39 -2.58 1.27
CA PRO A 50 14.03 -3.75 0.66
C PRO A 50 12.98 -4.82 0.38
N ASN A 51 12.98 -5.39 -0.83
CA ASN A 51 11.96 -6.32 -1.31
C ASN A 51 10.52 -5.76 -1.24
N ALA A 52 10.33 -4.46 -1.54
CA ALA A 52 9.02 -3.79 -1.48
C ALA A 52 7.87 -4.55 -2.18
N LEU A 53 8.12 -5.18 -3.33
CA LEU A 53 7.08 -5.93 -4.06
C LEU A 53 6.55 -7.13 -3.27
N GLU A 54 7.40 -7.80 -2.51
CA GLU A 54 6.99 -8.90 -1.63
C GLU A 54 6.17 -8.37 -0.45
N ALA A 55 6.63 -7.27 0.16
CA ALA A 55 5.90 -6.60 1.23
C ALA A 55 4.51 -6.10 0.77
N ILE A 56 4.41 -5.54 -0.44
CA ILE A 56 3.13 -5.14 -1.06
C ILE A 56 2.23 -6.36 -1.25
N ARG A 57 2.78 -7.47 -1.76
CA ARG A 57 2.00 -8.71 -1.97
C ARG A 57 1.44 -9.26 -0.68
N GLU A 58 2.24 -9.29 0.38
CA GLU A 58 1.80 -9.75 1.68
C GLU A 58 0.75 -8.81 2.30
N ALA A 59 0.99 -7.50 2.27
CA ALA A 59 0.07 -6.50 2.80
C ALA A 59 -1.26 -6.48 2.04
N ALA A 60 -1.24 -6.48 0.70
CA ALA A 60 -2.44 -6.50 -0.12
C ALA A 60 -3.23 -7.81 0.07
N GLY A 61 -2.53 -8.95 0.16
CA GLY A 61 -3.16 -10.25 0.37
C GLY A 61 -3.84 -10.38 1.74
N ARG A 62 -3.26 -9.78 2.80
CA ARG A 62 -3.82 -9.84 4.16
C ARG A 62 -4.82 -8.73 4.47
N LEU A 63 -4.58 -7.52 3.97
CA LEU A 63 -5.29 -6.31 4.41
C LEU A 63 -6.12 -5.66 3.30
N GLY A 64 -5.98 -6.04 2.02
CA GLY A 64 -6.58 -5.32 0.89
C GLY A 64 -8.12 -5.24 0.88
N GLY A 65 -8.79 -6.03 1.71
CA GLY A 65 -10.23 -5.93 1.97
C GLY A 65 -10.60 -4.78 2.91
N ASP A 66 -9.75 -4.48 3.88
CA ASP A 66 -10.02 -3.52 4.97
C ASP A 66 -9.21 -2.22 4.81
N ALA A 67 -7.95 -2.34 4.37
CA ALA A 67 -7.07 -1.25 3.99
C ALA A 67 -7.03 -1.05 2.46
N LEU A 68 -6.58 0.12 2.05
CA LEU A 68 -6.22 0.43 0.66
C LEU A 68 -4.69 0.49 0.60
N ILE A 69 -4.08 -0.55 0.02
CA ILE A 69 -2.64 -0.70 -0.10
C ILE A 69 -2.18 -0.08 -1.41
N GLY A 70 -1.37 0.98 -1.34
CA GLY A 70 -0.74 1.59 -2.49
C GLY A 70 0.77 1.48 -2.44
N VAL A 71 1.40 2.05 -3.46
CA VAL A 71 2.85 2.12 -3.58
C VAL A 71 3.28 3.53 -3.96
N GLY A 72 4.42 3.96 -3.43
CA GLY A 72 5.04 5.23 -3.85
C GLY A 72 6.54 5.11 -4.04
N THR A 73 7.19 6.22 -4.42
CA THR A 73 8.58 6.20 -4.91
C THR A 73 8.76 5.34 -6.17
N VAL A 74 7.72 5.25 -7.00
CA VAL A 74 7.76 4.56 -8.30
C VAL A 74 8.37 5.50 -9.34
N LEU A 75 9.44 5.08 -10.00
CA LEU A 75 10.22 5.94 -10.91
C LEU A 75 10.01 5.61 -12.40
N ASP A 76 9.46 4.43 -12.70
CA ASP A 76 9.20 4.03 -14.08
C ASP A 76 7.99 3.08 -14.19
N ALA A 77 7.52 2.90 -15.42
CA ALA A 77 6.34 2.10 -15.73
C ALA A 77 6.51 0.59 -15.43
N ARG A 78 7.74 0.06 -15.46
CA ARG A 78 7.98 -1.36 -15.16
C ARG A 78 7.79 -1.60 -13.67
N VAL A 79 8.30 -0.70 -12.83
CA VAL A 79 8.09 -0.74 -11.38
C VAL A 79 6.60 -0.57 -11.05
N ALA A 80 5.91 0.36 -11.71
CA ALA A 80 4.46 0.55 -11.54
C ALA A 80 3.70 -0.75 -11.85
N SER A 81 3.96 -1.37 -13.00
CA SER A 81 3.32 -2.64 -13.39
C SER A 81 3.58 -3.74 -12.36
N ALA A 82 4.83 -3.91 -11.94
CA ALA A 82 5.19 -4.95 -10.98
C ALA A 82 4.53 -4.77 -9.61
N ALA A 83 4.34 -3.51 -9.16
CA ALA A 83 3.64 -3.22 -7.91
C ALA A 83 2.13 -3.46 -8.02
N ILE A 84 1.52 -3.11 -9.16
CA ILE A 84 0.12 -3.44 -9.46
C ILE A 84 -0.08 -4.97 -9.47
N ASP A 85 0.82 -5.71 -10.11
CA ASP A 85 0.81 -7.19 -10.15
C ASP A 85 1.07 -7.81 -8.76
N ALA A 86 1.74 -7.09 -7.87
CA ALA A 86 1.88 -7.47 -6.46
C ALA A 86 0.60 -7.20 -5.65
N GLY A 87 -0.32 -6.37 -6.14
CA GLY A 87 -1.59 -6.07 -5.48
C GLY A 87 -1.74 -4.63 -5.00
N ALA A 88 -0.86 -3.71 -5.40
CA ALA A 88 -1.06 -2.29 -5.15
C ALA A 88 -2.36 -1.82 -5.83
N GLN A 89 -3.22 -1.16 -5.07
CA GLN A 89 -4.52 -0.64 -5.48
C GLN A 89 -4.45 0.81 -5.99
N PHE A 90 -3.37 1.53 -5.66
CA PHE A 90 -3.01 2.83 -6.23
C PHE A 90 -1.48 2.98 -6.34
N VAL A 91 -1.05 3.86 -7.23
CA VAL A 91 0.35 4.19 -7.55
C VAL A 91 0.51 5.70 -7.56
#